data_AF-A0A969UII9-F1
#
_entry.id   AF-A0A969UII9-F1
#
_cell.length_a   1.000
_cell.length_b   1.000
_cell.length_c   1.000
_cell.angle_alpha   90.00
_cell.angle_beta   90.00
_cell.angle_gamma   90.00
#
_symmetry.space_group_name_H-M   'P 1'
#
loop_
_entity.id
_entity.type
_entity.pdbx_description
1 polymer ?
#
loop_
_entity_poly.entity_id
_entity_poly.type
_entity_poly.pdbx_seq_one_letter_code
_entity_poly.pdbx_strand_id
1 'polypeptide(L)'
;IVMHEGESAHPLLKDVLQAYPTEIVNGLPVLDKYLRLPRSNFFIMGGLAALQIGPVARNIGGGKMAGRLIVPAIVKPSLVV
;
A
#
# COMPACT_ATOMS: atom_id res chain seq x y z
N ILE A 1 -19.28 -0.27 -0.36
CA ILE A 1 -18.20 0.75 -0.32
C ILE A 1 -18.04 1.22 -1.75
N VAL A 2 -18.39 2.46 -2.05
CA VAL A 2 -18.35 2.97 -3.43
C VAL A 2 -16.88 3.06 -3.84
N MET A 3 -16.51 2.35 -4.91
CA MET A 3 -15.24 2.53 -5.59
C MET A 3 -15.33 3.89 -6.29
N HIS A 4 -14.81 4.95 -5.66
CA HIS A 4 -14.55 6.18 -6.38
C HIS A 4 -13.39 5.93 -7.35
N GLU A 5 -13.56 6.36 -8.59
CA GLU A 5 -12.63 6.12 -9.69
C GLU A 5 -11.17 6.46 -9.30
N GLY A 6 -10.27 5.50 -9.52
CA GLY A 6 -8.82 5.71 -9.66
C GLY A 6 -8.06 6.14 -8.40
N GLU A 7 -8.01 5.32 -7.35
CA GLU A 7 -7.16 5.62 -6.17
C GLU A 7 -5.66 5.78 -6.54
N SER A 8 -5.17 5.10 -7.58
CA SER A 8 -3.81 5.27 -8.09
C SER A 8 -3.56 6.55 -8.91
N ALA A 9 -4.61 7.28 -9.32
CA ALA A 9 -4.47 8.55 -10.05
C ALA A 9 -4.24 9.75 -9.10
N HIS A 10 -4.07 9.50 -7.80
CA HIS A 10 -3.85 10.54 -6.81
C HIS A 10 -2.56 11.34 -7.15
N PRO A 11 -2.62 12.68 -7.24
CA PRO A 11 -1.47 13.49 -7.65
C PRO A 11 -0.20 13.22 -6.83
N LEU A 12 -0.36 13.00 -5.52
CA LEU A 12 0.77 12.68 -4.63
C LEU A 12 1.48 11.35 -4.92
N LEU A 13 0.82 10.40 -5.61
CA LEU A 13 1.42 9.10 -5.94
C LEU A 13 2.07 9.08 -7.32
N LYS A 14 1.80 10.07 -8.18
CA LYS A 14 2.28 10.07 -9.56
C LYS A 14 3.80 9.93 -9.63
N ASP A 15 4.53 10.81 -8.94
CA ASP A 15 5.99 10.82 -8.98
C ASP A 15 6.58 9.60 -8.27
N VAL A 16 5.92 9.13 -7.21
CA VAL A 16 6.31 7.92 -6.47
C VAL A 16 6.19 6.67 -7.35
N LEU A 17 5.09 6.51 -8.08
CA LEU A 17 4.86 5.37 -8.98
C LEU A 17 5.73 5.44 -10.24
N GLN A 18 6.17 6.63 -10.65
CA GLN A 18 7.21 6.76 -11.68
C GLN A 18 8.58 6.26 -11.19
N ALA A 19 8.96 6.60 -9.95
CA ALA A 19 10.21 6.15 -9.36
C ALA A 19 10.20 4.66 -8.96
N TYR A 20 9.08 4.19 -8.43
CA TYR A 20 8.89 2.83 -7.92
C TYR A 20 7.67 2.18 -8.59
N PRO A 21 7.79 1.79 -9.87
CA PRO A 21 6.66 1.26 -10.61
C PRO A 21 6.23 -0.10 -10.06
N THR A 22 4.92 -0.28 -10.02
CA THR A 22 4.24 -1.53 -9.66
C THR A 22 3.03 -1.73 -10.56
N GLU A 23 2.51 -2.96 -10.58
CA GLU A 23 1.26 -3.27 -11.26
C GLU A 23 0.09 -2.56 -10.59
N ILE A 24 -0.87 -2.07 -11.40
CA ILE A 24 -2.12 -1.49 -10.92
C ILE A 24 -3.27 -2.43 -11.29
N VAL A 25 -3.99 -2.94 -10.30
CA VAL A 25 -5.17 -3.80 -10.49
C VAL A 25 -6.41 -3.07 -10.01
N ASN A 26 -7.37 -2.84 -10.89
CA ASN A 26 -8.61 -2.10 -10.58
C ASN A 26 -8.35 -0.71 -9.93
N GLY A 27 -7.30 -0.01 -10.37
CA GLY A 27 -6.94 1.30 -9.82
C GLY A 27 -6.23 1.26 -8.46
N LEU A 28 -5.83 0.07 -7.99
CA LEU A 28 -5.09 -0.12 -6.75
C LEU A 28 -3.67 -0.64 -7.04
N PRO A 29 -2.64 -0.13 -6.34
CA PRO A 29 -1.27 -0.62 -6.51
C PRO A 29 -1.09 -2.00 -5.89
N VAL A 30 -0.37 -2.89 -6.59
CA VAL A 30 0.11 -4.13 -6.00
C VAL A 30 1.27 -3.82 -5.05
N LEU A 31 1.13 -4.24 -3.79
CA LEU A 31 2.12 -4.06 -2.73
C LEU A 31 2.71 -5.42 -2.33
N ASP A 32 3.91 -5.40 -1.76
CA ASP A 32 4.49 -6.59 -1.14
C ASP A 32 3.74 -6.99 0.16
N LYS A 33 4.16 -8.11 0.77
CA LYS A 33 3.56 -8.64 2.00
C LYS A 33 3.61 -7.70 3.21
N TYR A 34 4.43 -6.65 3.16
CA TYR A 34 4.57 -5.62 4.19
C TYR A 34 3.89 -4.31 3.80
N LEU A 35 3.02 -4.34 2.79
CA LEU A 35 2.33 -3.17 2.23
C LEU A 35 3.26 -2.11 1.65
N ARG A 36 4.37 -2.54 1.07
CA ARG A 36 5.39 -1.67 0.50
C ARG A 36 5.31 -1.66 -1.02
N LEU A 37 5.56 -0.51 -1.64
CA LEU A 37 5.84 -0.47 -3.07
C LEU A 37 7.14 -1.25 -3.33
N PRO A 38 7.16 -2.16 -4.33
CA PRO A 38 8.35 -2.94 -4.64
C PRO A 38 9.59 -2.07 -4.82
N ARG A 39 10.74 -2.52 -4.29
CA ARG A 39 12.05 -1.86 -4.40
C ARG A 39 12.12 -0.46 -3.77
N SER A 40 11.33 -0.22 -2.72
CA SER A 40 11.29 1.06 -2.02
C SER A 40 11.17 0.86 -0.52
N ASN A 41 11.33 1.95 0.25
CA ASN A 41 10.87 2.05 1.63
C ASN A 41 9.58 2.88 1.74
N PHE A 42 8.72 2.79 0.71
CA PHE A 42 7.45 3.49 0.65
C PHE A 42 6.31 2.54 1.01
N PHE A 43 5.72 2.74 2.20
CA PHE A 43 4.65 1.91 2.74
C PHE A 43 3.29 2.58 2.53
N ILE A 44 2.28 1.80 2.14
CA ILE A 44 0.93 2.28 1.84
C ILE A 44 -0.09 1.61 2.77
N MET A 45 -1.00 2.42 3.31
CA MET A 45 -2.11 2.00 4.17
C MET A 45 -3.42 2.58 3.63
N GLY A 46 -4.55 2.28 4.27
CA GLY A 46 -5.84 2.84 3.85
C GLY A 46 -6.38 2.17 2.59
N GLY A 47 -7.27 2.85 1.87
CA GLY A 47 -7.96 2.30 0.69
C GLY A 47 -7.04 1.72 -0.38
N LEU A 48 -5.89 2.34 -0.59
CA LEU A 48 -4.87 1.88 -1.54
C LEU A 48 -4.23 0.53 -1.22
N ALA A 49 -4.33 0.07 0.03
CA ALA A 49 -3.85 -1.25 0.46
C ALA A 49 -4.95 -2.33 0.40
N ALA A 50 -6.10 -2.03 -0.20
CA ALA A 50 -7.26 -2.94 -0.20
C ALA A 50 -7.01 -4.26 -0.94
N LEU A 51 -6.06 -4.33 -1.89
CA LEU A 51 -5.69 -5.61 -2.51
C LEU A 51 -5.10 -6.60 -1.49
N GLN A 52 -4.40 -6.11 -0.46
CA GLN A 52 -3.75 -6.94 0.57
C GLN A 52 -4.58 -7.02 1.87
N ILE A 53 -5.23 -5.93 2.27
CA ILE A 53 -5.99 -5.83 3.53
C ILE A 53 -7.47 -6.18 3.33
N GLY A 54 -7.98 -6.11 2.10
CA GLY A 54 -9.38 -6.32 1.78
C GLY A 54 -10.26 -5.10 2.08
N PRO A 55 -11.60 -5.27 2.08
CA PRO A 55 -12.56 -4.15 2.12
C PRO A 55 -12.53 -3.32 3.41
N VAL A 56 -11.89 -3.83 4.47
CA VAL A 56 -11.75 -3.14 5.75
C VAL A 56 -10.61 -2.11 5.77
N ALA A 57 -9.82 -1.99 4.69
CA ALA A 57 -8.64 -1.13 4.66
C ALA A 57 -8.93 0.35 4.98
N ARG A 58 -10.16 0.83 4.75
CA ARG A 58 -10.59 2.21 5.04
C ARG A 58 -11.16 2.42 6.46
N ASN A 59 -10.99 1.48 7.38
CA ASN A 59 -11.44 1.62 8.77
C ASN A 59 -10.31 1.35 9.79
N ILE A 60 -10.60 1.61 11.07
CA ILE A 60 -9.61 1.46 12.17
C ILE A 60 -9.11 0.00 12.29
N GLY A 61 -9.97 -0.97 12.02
CA GLY A 61 -9.59 -2.39 11.97
C GLY A 61 -8.55 -2.67 10.89
N GLY A 62 -8.77 -2.16 9.67
CA GLY A 62 -7.79 -2.23 8.58
C GLY A 62 -6.48 -1.51 8.93
N GLY A 63 -6.56 -0.34 9.58
CA GLY A 63 -5.37 0.38 10.08
C GLY A 63 -4.54 -0.46 11.06
N LYS A 64 -5.19 -1.16 12.00
CA LYS A 64 -4.51 -2.07 12.94
C LYS A 64 -3.88 -3.27 12.24
N MET A 65 -4.54 -3.81 11.22
CA MET A 65 -3.98 -4.90 10.40
C MET A 65 -2.74 -4.44 9.63
N ALA A 66 -2.84 -3.29 8.96
CA ALA A 66 -1.73 -2.71 8.21
C ALA A 66 -0.52 -2.42 9.11
N GLY A 67 -0.73 -1.88 10.32
CA GLY A 67 0.35 -1.68 11.28
C GLY A 67 1.09 -2.96 11.65
N ARG A 68 0.38 -4.09 11.82
CA ARG A 68 1.00 -5.40 12.09
C ARG A 68 1.87 -5.90 10.94
N LEU A 69 1.54 -5.54 9.70
CA LEU A 69 2.32 -5.94 8.52
C LEU A 69 3.54 -5.03 8.31
N ILE A 70 3.38 -3.72 8.51
CA ILE A 70 4.44 -2.73 8.23
C ILE A 70 5.55 -2.76 9.29
N VAL A 71 5.19 -2.83 10.58
CA VAL A 71 6.15 -2.70 11.70
C VAL A 71 7.35 -3.66 11.58
N PRO A 72 7.18 -4.96 11.28
CA PRO A 72 8.32 -5.87 11.10
C PRO A 72 9.35 -5.41 10.05
N ALA A 73 8.91 -4.79 8.96
CA ALA A 73 9.78 -4.30 7.90
C ALA A 73 10.52 -3.01 8.28
N ILE A 74 9.94 -2.20 9.18
CA ILE A 74 10.59 -0.99 9.71
C ILE A 74 11.64 -1.35 10.77
N VAL A 75 11.31 -2.25 11.70
CA VAL A 75 12.17 -2.51 12.88
C VAL A 75 13.28 -3.54 12.63
N LYS A 76 13.26 -4.25 11.50
CA LYS A 76 14.30 -5.23 11.13
C LYS A 76 15.00 -4.78 9.85
N PRO A 77 16.19 -4.18 9.94
CA PRO A 77 16.94 -3.71 8.75
C PRO A 77 17.22 -4.82 7.74
N SER A 78 17.33 -6.07 8.18
CA SER A 78 17.52 -7.24 7.30
C SER A 78 16.32 -7.57 6.42
N LEU A 79 15.17 -6.93 6.65
CA LEU A 79 13.95 -7.07 5.83
C LEU A 79 13.76 -5.88 4.88
N VAL A 80 14.63 -4.87 4.97
CA VAL A 80 14.74 -3.80 3.99
C VAL A 80 15.45 -4.36 2.75
N VAL A 81 14.83 -4.19 1.59
CA VAL A 81 15.32 -4.62 0.28
C VAL A 81 15.57 -3.39 -0.56
#